data_AF-A0A3D3SW16-F1
#
_entry.id   AF-A0A3D3SW16-F1
#
_cell.length_a   1.000
_cell.length_b   1.000
_cell.length_c   1.000
_cell.angle_alpha   90.00
_cell.angle_beta   90.00
_cell.angle_gamma   90.00
#
_symmetry.space_group_name_H-M   'P 1'
#
loop_
_entity.id
_entity.type
_entity.pdbx_description
1 polymer ?
#
loop_
_entity_poly.entity_id
_entity_poly.type
_entity_poly.pdbx_seq_one_letter_code
_entity_poly.pdbx_strand_id
1 'polypeptide(L)' 'HFEVSFWHEPNREETIFRSKAVGEPPLMLAISVLEALRDAVFRARQQKGQSAAFCLDAPMTPERILAALLAS' A
#
# COMPACT_ATOMS: atom_id res chain seq x y z
N HIS A 1 7.26 13.25 -6.08
CA HIS A 1 6.39 14.21 -5.37
C HIS A 1 5.42 13.41 -4.50
N PHE A 2 5.11 13.89 -3.29
CA PHE A 2 4.05 13.34 -2.44
C PHE A 2 2.86 14.30 -2.49
N GLU A 3 1.70 13.81 -2.94
CA GLU A 3 0.53 14.63 -3.21
C GLU A 3 -0.62 14.30 -2.27
N VAL A 4 -1.24 15.34 -1.74
CA VAL A 4 -2.40 15.25 -0.85
C VAL A 4 -3.40 16.32 -1.27
N SER A 5 -4.66 15.91 -1.44
CA SER A 5 -5.77 16.80 -1.74
C SER A 5 -6.97 16.46 -0.86
N PHE A 6 -7.73 17.50 -0.48
CA PHE A 6 -8.98 17.30 0.25
C PHE A 6 -10.16 17.24 -0.73
N TRP A 7 -11.17 16.46 -0.37
CA TRP A 7 -12.45 16.51 -1.04
C TRP A 7 -13.09 17.89 -0.83
N HIS A 8 -13.66 18.45 -1.88
CA HIS A 8 -14.11 19.84 -1.91
C HIS A 8 -15.52 20.04 -1.33
N GLU A 9 -16.33 18.98 -1.27
CA GLU A 9 -17.66 19.07 -0.68
C GLU A 9 -17.58 19.09 0.86
N PRO A 10 -18.48 19.84 1.53
CA PRO A 10 -18.55 19.82 2.98
C PRO A 10 -18.94 18.44 3.50
N ASN A 11 -18.59 18.15 4.76
CA ASN A 11 -19.06 16.94 5.42
C ASN A 11 -20.60 16.93 5.45
N ARG A 12 -21.19 15.78 5.11
CA ARG A 12 -22.65 15.59 5.10
C ARG A 12 -23.22 15.44 6.51
N GLU A 13 -22.40 14.99 7.45
CA GLU A 13 -22.76 14.87 8.86
C GLU A 13 -22.75 16.24 9.55
N GLU A 14 -23.75 16.49 10.42
CA GLU A 14 -23.85 17.72 11.22
C GLU A 14 -22.92 17.67 12.44
N THR A 15 -21.62 17.75 12.18
CA THR A 15 -20.57 17.88 13.20
C THR A 15 -20.21 19.35 13.44
N ILE A 16 -19.38 19.63 14.46
CA ILE A 16 -18.88 20.99 14.72
C ILE A 16 -18.23 21.54 13.44
N PHE A 17 -18.81 22.60 12.90
CA PHE A 17 -18.43 23.24 11.64
C PHE A 17 -18.32 22.28 10.44
N ARG A 18 -19.07 21.16 10.42
CA ARG A 18 -18.98 20.13 9.38
C ARG A 18 -17.56 19.57 9.21
N SER A 19 -16.82 19.44 10.32
CA SER A 19 -15.49 18.81 10.35
C SER A 19 -15.55 17.28 10.35
N LYS A 20 -14.42 16.62 10.03
CA LYS A 20 -14.29 15.16 10.14
C LYS A 20 -12.97 14.81 10.83
N ALA A 21 -13.01 13.84 11.74
CA ALA A 21 -11.80 13.30 12.34
C ALA A 21 -10.99 12.53 11.28
N VAL A 22 -9.72 12.89 11.12
CA VAL A 22 -8.81 12.31 10.11
C VAL A 22 -7.47 11.87 10.70
N GLY A 23 -7.40 11.62 12.01
CA GLY A 23 -6.16 11.16 12.66
C GLY A 23 -5.77 9.74 12.23
N GLU A 24 -6.65 8.76 12.48
CA GLU A 24 -6.41 7.35 12.16
C GLU A 24 -6.71 6.97 10.69
N PRO A 25 -7.76 7.48 10.02
CA PRO A 25 -8.14 7.00 8.69
C PRO A 25 -7.02 7.01 7.63
N PRO A 26 -6.15 8.04 7.56
CA PRO A 26 -5.07 8.08 6.57
C PRO A 26 -3.97 7.03 6.81
N LEU A 27 -3.83 6.49 8.02
CA LEU A 27 -2.78 5.49 8.35
C LEU A 27 -2.87 4.27 7.42
N MET A 28 -4.11 3.83 7.14
CA MET A 28 -4.35 2.67 6.28
C MET A 28 -3.99 2.92 4.82
N LEU A 29 -3.89 4.18 4.37
CA LEU A 29 -3.48 4.49 2.99
C LEU A 29 -2.05 4.05 2.68
N ALA A 30 -1.20 3.88 3.70
CA ALA A 30 0.16 3.36 3.53
C ALA A 30 0.21 1.92 3.00
N ILE A 31 -0.88 1.15 3.14
CA ILE A 31 -0.99 -0.20 2.57
C ILE A 31 -0.85 -0.19 1.04
N SER A 32 -1.18 0.92 0.38
CA SER A 32 -0.96 1.09 -1.06
C SER A 32 0.49 0.82 -1.48
N VAL A 33 1.46 1.19 -0.64
CA VAL A 33 2.89 0.94 -0.88
C VAL A 33 3.21 -0.55 -0.75
N LEU A 34 2.63 -1.23 0.25
CA LEU A 34 2.82 -2.68 0.42
C LEU A 34 2.27 -3.46 -0.78
N GLU A 35 1.08 -3.11 -1.27
CA GLU A 35 0.49 -3.76 -2.45
C GLU A 35 1.27 -3.45 -3.73
N ALA A 36 1.78 -2.22 -3.90
CA ALA A 36 2.65 -1.87 -5.02
C ALA A 36 3.95 -2.68 -5.02
N LEU A 37 4.57 -2.88 -3.85
CA LEU A 37 5.75 -3.73 -3.71
C LEU A 37 5.44 -5.20 -4.02
N ARG A 38 4.29 -5.71 -3.56
CA ARG A 38 3.88 -7.10 -3.82
C ARG A 38 3.65 -7.35 -5.31
N ASP A 39 3.00 -6.43 -6.03
CA ASP A 39 2.84 -6.53 -7.49
C ASP A 39 4.20 -6.44 -8.20
N ALA A 40 5.07 -5.50 -7.81
CA ALA A 40 6.41 -5.38 -8.41
C ALA A 40 7.24 -6.68 -8.27
N VAL A 41 7.24 -7.31 -7.09
CA VAL A 41 7.92 -8.59 -6.86
C VAL A 41 7.29 -9.71 -7.68
N PHE A 42 5.95 -9.78 -7.74
CA PHE A 42 5.25 -10.77 -8.55
C PHE A 42 5.62 -10.66 -10.04
N ARG A 43 5.65 -9.45 -10.59
CA ARG A 43 6.04 -9.20 -11.98
C ARG A 43 7.49 -9.57 -12.26
N ALA A 44 8.40 -9.21 -11.35
CA ALA A 44 9.81 -9.59 -11.46
C ALA A 44 10.02 -11.11 -11.43
N ARG A 45 9.26 -11.84 -10.60
CA ARG A 45 9.27 -13.32 -10.55
C ARG A 45 8.71 -13.93 -11.83
N GLN A 46 7.60 -13.41 -12.35
CA GLN A 46 7.04 -13.89 -13.62
C GLN A 46 8.03 -13.77 -14.78
N GLN A 47 8.80 -12.69 -14.86
CA GLN A 47 9.85 -12.51 -15.88
C GLN A 47 10.94 -13.58 -15.82
N LYS A 48 11.15 -14.22 -14.66
CA LYS A 48 12.06 -15.35 -14.47
C LYS A 48 11.39 -16.71 -14.67
N GLY A 49 10.15 -16.75 -15.14
CA GLY A 49 9.35 -17.98 -15.29
C GLY A 49 8.72 -18.48 -13.98
N GLN A 50 8.81 -17.71 -12.89
CA GLN A 50 8.29 -18.09 -11.58
C GLN A 50 6.90 -17.49 -11.36
N SER A 51 5.86 -18.23 -11.73
CA SER A 51 4.46 -17.76 -11.65
C SER A 51 3.70 -18.32 -10.45
N ALA A 52 4.34 -19.13 -9.60
CA ALA A 52 3.72 -19.66 -8.39
C ALA A 52 3.38 -18.53 -7.41
N ALA A 53 2.25 -18.69 -6.72
CA ALA A 53 1.88 -17.81 -5.62
C ALA A 53 2.98 -17.82 -4.55
N PHE A 54 3.28 -16.65 -3.98
CA PHE A 54 4.25 -16.49 -2.90
C PHE A 54 3.66 -15.62 -1.78
N CYS A 55 4.09 -15.86 -0.54
CA CYS A 55 3.73 -15.02 0.59
C CYS A 55 4.80 -13.94 0.79
N LEU A 56 4.37 -12.69 0.94
CA LEU A 56 5.24 -11.58 1.30
C LEU A 56 4.50 -10.71 2.31
N ASP A 57 4.81 -10.89 3.59
CA ASP A 57 4.14 -10.25 4.71
C ASP A 57 4.80 -8.93 5.13
N ALA A 58 4.00 -8.06 5.73
CA ALA A 58 4.50 -6.85 6.36
C ALA A 58 5.35 -7.18 7.63
N PRO A 59 6.31 -6.33 8.00
CA PRO A 59 6.88 -5.27 7.17
C PRO A 59 7.69 -5.85 6.00
N MET A 60 7.55 -5.27 4.80
CA MET A 60 8.30 -5.68 3.61
C MET A 60 9.69 -5.02 3.60
N THR A 61 10.56 -5.47 4.49
CA THR A 61 11.95 -4.97 4.54
C THR A 61 12.72 -5.33 3.27
N PRO A 62 13.81 -4.60 2.94
CA PRO A 62 14.63 -4.93 1.78
C PRO A 62 15.12 -6.39 1.75
N GLU A 63 15.46 -6.97 2.90
CA GLU A 63 15.92 -8.36 3.01
C GLU A 63 14.82 -9.35 2.66
N ARG A 64 13.58 -9.10 3.10
CA ARG A 64 12.41 -9.94 2.75
C ARG A 64 12.07 -9.83 1.27
N ILE A 65 12.17 -8.62 0.70
CA ILE A 65 11.97 -8.40 -0.74
C ILE A 65 13.05 -9.15 -1.53
N LEU A 66 14.32 -9.05 -1.13
CA LEU A 66 15.42 -9.76 -1.78
C LEU A 66 15.21 -11.28 -1.71
N ALA A 67 14.84 -11.81 -0.55
CA ALA A 67 14.54 -13.24 -0.40
C ALA A 67 13.41 -13.68 -1.34
N ALA A 68 12.33 -12.90 -1.45
CA ALA A 68 11.23 -13.19 -2.36
C ALA A 68 11.63 -13.13 -3.84
N LEU A 69 12.57 -12.28 -4.24
CA LEU A 69 13.07 -12.18 -5.62
C LEU A 69 14.03 -13.30 -6.02
N LEU A 70 14.65 -13.96 -5.04
CA LEU A 70 15.63 -15.04 -5.23
C LEU A 70 15.05 -16.44 -5.01
N ALA A 71 13.92 -16.55 -4.29
CA ALA A 71 13.25 -17.83 -4.06
C ALA A 71 12.88 -18.51 -5.39
N SER A 72 13.21 -19.79 -5.51
CA SER A 72 12.99 -20.62 -6.72
C SER A 72 11.51 -20.88 -6.98
#